data_AF-A0A521A1Q4-F1
#
_entry.id   AF-A0A521A1Q4-F1
#
_cell.length_a   1.000
_cell.length_b   1.000
_cell.length_c   1.000
_cell.angle_alpha   90.00
_cell.angle_beta   90.00
_cell.angle_gamma   90.00
#
_symmetry.space_group_name_H-M   'P 1'
#
loop_
_entity.id
_entity.type
_entity.pdbx_description
1 polymer ?
#
loop_
_entity_poly.entity_id
_entity_poly.type
_entity_poly.pdbx_seq_one_letter_code
_entity_poly.pdbx_strand_id
1 'polypeptide(L)'
;MKLIIFSLVLFGIIFTGVSGDFVYGQFSNTNTLKVSFEDNLLPSYEVPLVSGQTFTLSQNHSWVQDETSRFNLVSYTLDGETVKISRTARGDFTLSIPTDSSHSVVFSAVPQYALSVEGTNDYSFLPSSPTNDNWFDSGTSVSVNVQKTTEIEPNKVRQEITGWSLDKAEFWEIEDDGSTSFTTPPIVLNEYHQVDFFTEYQYKLNVISDSGETTGSGWY
;
A
#
# COMPACT_ATOMS: atom_id res chain seq x y z
N MET A 1 -1.59 18.47 -26.53
CA MET A 1 -2.51 19.16 -25.61
C MET A 1 -3.18 18.08 -24.76
N LYS A 2 -2.57 17.72 -23.62
CA LYS A 2 -3.06 16.66 -22.74
C LYS A 2 -4.04 17.28 -21.74
N LEU A 3 -5.31 16.92 -21.88
CA LEU A 3 -6.34 17.20 -20.90
C LEU A 3 -6.11 16.22 -19.73
N ILE A 4 -5.51 16.71 -18.64
CA ILE A 4 -5.37 15.94 -17.40
C ILE A 4 -6.66 16.13 -16.63
N ILE A 5 -7.47 15.08 -16.57
CA ILE A 5 -8.69 15.03 -15.76
C ILE A 5 -8.22 14.83 -14.32
N PHE A 6 -8.28 15.90 -13.51
CA PHE A 6 -8.25 15.73 -12.06
C PHE A 6 -9.53 15.00 -11.66
N SER A 7 -9.37 13.79 -11.13
CA SER A 7 -10.45 13.08 -10.44
C SER A 7 -10.77 13.83 -9.14
N LEU A 8 -11.51 14.93 -9.26
CA LEU A 8 -12.26 15.53 -8.17
C LEU A 8 -13.40 14.56 -7.83
N VAL A 9 -13.22 13.66 -6.87
CA VAL A 9 -14.35 12.87 -6.35
C VAL A 9 -15.02 13.70 -5.26
N LEU A 10 -15.74 14.72 -5.70
CA LEU A 10 -16.82 15.32 -4.95
C LEU A 10 -18.11 14.68 -5.49
N PHE A 11 -18.76 13.79 -4.75
CA PHE A 11 -20.22 13.83 -4.49
C PHE A 11 -20.72 12.61 -3.72
N GLY A 12 -21.48 12.90 -2.67
CA GLY A 12 -22.26 11.94 -1.91
C GLY A 12 -22.89 12.59 -0.67
N ILE A 13 -23.56 13.74 -0.82
CA ILE A 13 -24.38 14.29 0.27
C ILE A 13 -25.65 13.46 0.33
N ILE A 14 -25.70 12.46 1.21
CA ILE A 14 -26.94 11.72 1.50
C ILE A 14 -27.54 12.32 2.77
N PHE A 15 -28.55 13.18 2.59
CA PHE A 15 -29.46 13.55 3.68
C PHE A 15 -30.44 12.38 3.89
N THR A 16 -30.24 11.56 4.91
CA THR A 16 -31.27 10.61 5.34
C THR A 16 -32.12 11.23 6.45
N GLY A 17 -33.31 11.76 6.12
CA GLY A 17 -34.36 11.96 7.12
C GLY A 17 -35.24 13.23 7.06
N VAL A 18 -36.43 13.02 6.50
CA VAL A 18 -37.76 13.59 6.84
C VAL A 18 -38.13 15.05 6.47
N SER A 19 -39.27 15.11 5.78
CA SER A 19 -40.12 16.18 5.27
C SER A 19 -40.33 17.46 6.10
N GLY A 20 -40.41 18.60 5.41
CA GLY A 20 -41.13 19.80 5.85
C GLY A 20 -40.51 21.11 5.37
N ASP A 21 -41.25 21.83 4.51
CA ASP A 21 -41.16 23.25 4.17
C ASP A 21 -39.79 23.93 3.97
N PHE A 22 -39.50 24.28 2.71
CA PHE A 22 -38.47 25.25 2.34
C PHE A 22 -38.83 26.65 2.83
N VAL A 23 -38.45 26.97 4.07
CA VAL A 23 -38.31 28.34 4.53
C VAL A 23 -36.89 28.81 4.22
N TYR A 24 -36.76 29.71 3.24
CA TYR A 24 -35.55 30.52 3.04
C TYR A 24 -35.43 31.51 4.21
N GLY A 25 -34.99 31.01 5.35
CA GLY A 25 -34.47 31.81 6.45
C GLY A 25 -33.02 32.15 6.17
N GLN A 26 -32.71 33.45 6.07
CA GLN A 26 -31.33 33.94 6.10
C GLN A 26 -30.77 33.66 7.51
N PHE A 27 -30.19 32.47 7.71
CA PHE A 27 -29.57 32.08 8.98
C PHE A 27 -28.20 32.74 9.10
N SER A 28 -28.11 33.78 9.93
CA SER A 28 -26.90 34.56 10.17
C SER A 28 -25.86 33.88 11.08
N ASN A 29 -26.05 32.61 11.46
CA ASN A 29 -25.10 31.82 12.24
C ASN A 29 -25.23 30.32 11.89
N THR A 30 -24.86 29.94 10.67
CA THR A 30 -24.75 28.51 10.34
C THR A 30 -23.42 27.98 10.86
N ASN A 31 -23.46 26.98 11.74
CA ASN A 31 -22.27 26.19 12.07
C ASN A 31 -21.62 25.70 10.77
N THR A 32 -20.31 25.59 10.74
CA THR A 32 -19.57 25.15 9.54
C THR A 32 -18.63 24.01 9.87
N LEU A 33 -18.52 23.07 8.94
CA LEU A 33 -17.45 22.08 8.91
C LEU A 33 -16.38 22.57 7.95
N LYS A 34 -15.18 22.82 8.45
CA LYS A 34 -13.99 23.07 7.63
C LYS A 34 -13.26 21.75 7.44
N VAL A 35 -13.01 21.38 6.19
CA VAL A 35 -12.21 20.18 5.86
C VAL A 35 -10.97 20.62 5.12
N SER A 36 -9.82 20.15 5.59
CA SER A 36 -8.52 20.44 5.00
C SER A 36 -7.62 19.22 5.08
N PHE A 37 -6.47 19.32 4.43
CA PHE A 37 -5.45 18.28 4.40
C PHE A 37 -4.13 18.90 4.82
N GLU A 38 -3.35 18.19 5.63
CA GLU A 38 -1.98 18.59 5.97
C GLU A 38 -1.20 18.86 4.68
N ASP A 39 -0.24 19.79 4.75
CA ASP A 39 0.60 20.23 3.61
C ASP A 39 -0.17 20.64 2.34
N ASN A 40 -1.48 20.90 2.46
CA ASN A 40 -2.38 21.18 1.33
C ASN A 40 -2.35 20.08 0.27
N LEU A 41 -2.23 18.80 0.69
CA LEU A 41 -2.23 17.65 -0.22
C LEU A 41 -3.45 17.61 -1.16
N LEU A 42 -4.59 18.11 -0.70
CA LEU A 42 -5.80 18.34 -1.49
C LEU A 42 -6.43 19.70 -1.13
N PRO A 43 -7.27 20.27 -2.02
CA PRO A 43 -7.96 21.53 -1.74
C PRO A 43 -8.85 21.42 -0.49
N SER A 44 -8.78 22.43 0.37
CA SER A 44 -9.71 22.58 1.49
C SER A 44 -11.10 23.04 1.03
N TYR A 45 -12.13 22.71 1.80
CA TYR A 45 -13.49 23.18 1.57
C TYR A 45 -14.24 23.40 2.89
N GLU A 46 -15.33 24.16 2.81
CA GLU A 46 -16.21 24.41 3.95
C GLU A 46 -17.64 24.00 3.60
N VAL A 47 -18.33 23.38 4.55
CA VAL A 47 -19.73 22.95 4.39
C VAL A 47 -20.57 23.56 5.51
N PRO A 48 -21.70 24.23 5.21
CA PRO A 48 -22.62 24.65 6.24
C PRO A 48 -23.30 23.43 6.88
N LEU A 49 -23.37 23.43 8.21
CA LEU A 49 -23.99 22.38 9.01
C LEU A 49 -25.40 22.81 9.42
N VAL A 50 -26.37 21.93 9.16
CA VAL A 50 -27.76 22.11 9.62
C VAL A 50 -27.89 21.47 11.00
N SER A 51 -28.21 22.27 12.01
CA SER A 51 -28.31 21.84 13.40
C SER A 51 -29.34 20.70 13.59
N GLY A 52 -29.05 19.80 14.54
CA GLY A 52 -29.94 18.68 14.89
C GLY A 52 -29.79 17.43 14.03
N GLN A 53 -28.70 17.33 13.26
CA GLN A 53 -28.38 16.17 12.41
C GLN A 53 -26.96 15.66 12.68
N THR A 54 -26.56 14.64 11.95
CA THR A 54 -25.17 14.17 11.88
C THR A 54 -24.70 14.27 10.44
N PHE A 55 -23.56 14.89 10.21
CA PHE A 55 -22.93 14.95 8.91
C PHE A 55 -21.94 13.78 8.77
N THR A 56 -22.03 13.01 7.68
CA THR A 56 -21.05 11.94 7.42
C THR A 56 -20.05 12.41 6.40
N LEU A 57 -18.81 12.58 6.85
CA LEU A 57 -17.66 12.86 6.00
C LEU A 57 -17.10 11.53 5.47
N SER A 58 -16.83 11.46 4.17
CA SER A 58 -16.21 10.30 3.53
C SER A 58 -14.91 10.72 2.84
N GLN A 59 -13.86 9.93 3.00
CA GLN A 59 -12.54 10.16 2.41
C GLN A 59 -11.91 8.83 1.99
N ASN A 60 -11.40 8.74 0.78
CA ASN A 60 -10.69 7.54 0.33
C ASN A 60 -9.47 7.26 1.21
N HIS A 61 -9.25 6.00 1.56
CA HIS A 61 -8.06 5.57 2.27
C HIS A 61 -6.78 5.80 1.45
N SER A 62 -6.84 5.61 0.13
CA SER A 62 -5.74 5.90 -0.79
C SER A 62 -6.21 6.74 -1.98
N TRP A 63 -5.34 7.61 -2.48
CA TRP A 63 -5.55 8.29 -3.74
C TRP A 63 -4.25 8.44 -4.51
N VAL A 64 -4.36 8.36 -5.84
CA VAL A 64 -3.22 8.43 -6.76
C VAL A 64 -2.60 9.83 -6.72
N GLN A 65 -1.28 9.89 -6.61
CA GLN A 65 -0.50 11.10 -6.78
C GLN A 65 0.01 11.18 -8.23
N ASP A 66 0.59 10.08 -8.73
CA ASP A 66 0.99 9.90 -10.14
C ASP A 66 1.03 8.40 -10.52
N GLU A 67 1.66 8.03 -11.64
CA GLU A 67 1.70 6.65 -12.13
C GLU A 67 2.42 5.68 -11.18
N THR A 68 3.31 6.17 -10.31
CA THR A 68 4.18 5.34 -9.46
C THR A 68 4.07 5.67 -7.97
N SER A 69 3.27 6.66 -7.60
CA SER A 69 3.07 7.10 -6.22
C SER A 69 1.58 7.33 -5.88
N ARG A 70 1.27 7.15 -4.60
CA ARG A 70 -0.05 7.43 -4.03
C ARG A 70 0.08 8.05 -2.65
N PHE A 71 -0.97 8.67 -2.16
CA PHE A 71 -1.11 8.95 -0.74
C PHE A 71 -1.94 7.87 -0.07
N ASN A 72 -1.65 7.57 1.19
CA ASN A 72 -2.52 6.78 2.05
C ASN A 72 -2.80 7.55 3.34
N LEU A 73 -4.06 7.53 3.77
CA LEU A 73 -4.58 8.21 4.94
C LEU A 73 -4.03 7.58 6.24
N VAL A 74 -3.42 8.37 7.12
CA VAL A 74 -2.85 7.89 8.41
C VAL A 74 -3.66 8.30 9.63
N SER A 75 -4.27 9.48 9.58
CA SER A 75 -4.99 10.06 10.71
C SER A 75 -5.90 11.20 10.26
N TYR A 76 -6.75 11.64 11.17
CA TYR A 76 -7.41 12.93 11.10
C TYR A 76 -7.27 13.66 12.42
N THR A 77 -7.35 14.98 12.37
CA THR A 77 -7.47 15.84 13.55
C THR A 77 -8.85 16.49 13.53
N LEU A 78 -9.68 16.21 14.53
CA LEU A 78 -11.00 16.82 14.73
C LEU A 78 -10.90 17.79 15.91
N ASP A 79 -11.12 19.08 15.65
CA ASP A 79 -11.10 20.16 16.66
C ASP A 79 -9.86 20.17 17.56
N GLY A 80 -8.71 19.77 17.00
CA GLY A 80 -7.43 19.71 17.69
C GLY A 80 -7.08 18.35 18.30
N GLU A 81 -7.98 17.37 18.28
CA GLU A 81 -7.70 16.01 18.72
C GLU A 81 -7.34 15.12 17.52
N THR A 82 -6.15 14.52 17.55
CA THR A 82 -5.67 13.62 16.49
C THR A 82 -6.05 12.17 16.78
N VAL A 83 -6.69 11.53 15.80
CA VAL A 83 -7.09 10.13 15.84
C VAL A 83 -6.41 9.37 14.71
N LYS A 84 -5.73 8.27 15.05
CA LYS A 84 -5.11 7.38 14.06
C LYS A 84 -6.15 6.55 13.33
N ILE A 85 -5.93 6.35 12.03
CA ILE A 85 -6.78 5.53 11.18
C ILE A 85 -6.04 4.22 10.85
N SER A 86 -6.75 3.10 10.90
CA SER A 86 -6.23 1.82 10.42
C SER A 86 -5.95 1.89 8.91
N ARG A 87 -4.74 1.49 8.53
CA ARG A 87 -4.23 1.59 7.16
C ARG A 87 -4.87 0.53 6.28
N THR A 88 -5.40 0.93 5.13
CA THR A 88 -5.94 0.00 4.12
C THR A 88 -5.61 0.52 2.72
N ALA A 89 -5.44 -0.39 1.77
CA ALA A 89 -5.10 -0.02 0.39
C ALA A 89 -6.22 0.72 -0.35
N ARG A 90 -7.49 0.44 0.01
CA ARG A 90 -8.68 0.81 -0.78
C ARG A 90 -9.88 1.02 0.14
N GLY A 91 -10.92 1.62 -0.44
CA GLY A 91 -12.18 1.91 0.24
C GLY A 91 -12.17 3.27 0.91
N ASP A 92 -13.25 3.55 1.62
CA ASP A 92 -13.53 4.87 2.17
C ASP A 92 -13.51 4.82 3.69
N PHE A 93 -12.78 5.76 4.27
CA PHE A 93 -12.90 6.14 5.67
C PHE A 93 -14.12 7.04 5.85
N THR A 94 -14.96 6.74 6.85
CA THR A 94 -16.10 7.58 7.19
C THR A 94 -15.99 8.13 8.61
N LEU A 95 -16.42 9.39 8.77
CA LEU A 95 -16.42 10.09 10.05
C LEU A 95 -17.76 10.80 10.25
N SER A 96 -18.44 10.48 11.36
CA SER A 96 -19.67 11.15 11.77
C SER A 96 -19.36 12.40 12.58
N ILE A 97 -19.87 13.55 12.13
CA ILE A 97 -19.66 14.87 12.73
C ILE A 97 -21.00 15.39 13.26
N PRO A 98 -21.10 15.72 14.57
CA PRO A 98 -22.25 16.45 15.12
C PRO A 98 -22.45 17.79 14.41
N THR A 99 -23.69 18.27 14.29
CA THR A 99 -23.98 19.56 13.63
C THR A 99 -24.38 20.68 14.60
N ASP A 100 -24.22 20.44 15.90
CA ASP A 100 -24.55 21.36 16.99
C ASP A 100 -23.54 22.49 17.15
N SER A 101 -22.31 22.32 16.65
CA SER A 101 -21.26 23.36 16.62
C SER A 101 -20.47 23.38 15.31
N SER A 102 -19.63 24.40 15.12
CA SER A 102 -18.67 24.41 14.02
C SER A 102 -17.49 23.49 14.33
N HIS A 103 -17.02 22.79 13.31
CA HIS A 103 -15.95 21.80 13.42
C HIS A 103 -14.84 22.05 12.40
N SER A 104 -13.63 21.61 12.72
CA SER A 104 -12.49 21.57 11.81
C SER A 104 -11.93 20.16 11.75
N VAL A 105 -11.87 19.60 10.55
CA VAL A 105 -11.23 18.33 10.25
C VAL A 105 -10.00 18.59 9.39
N VAL A 106 -8.85 18.07 9.83
CA VAL A 106 -7.62 18.05 9.05
C VAL A 106 -7.24 16.59 8.82
N PHE A 107 -7.21 16.15 7.57
CA PHE A 107 -6.72 14.82 7.21
C PHE A 107 -5.21 14.82 7.02
N SER A 108 -4.55 13.81 7.60
CA SER A 108 -3.11 13.59 7.44
C SER A 108 -2.89 12.34 6.59
N ALA A 109 -2.00 12.43 5.61
CA ALA A 109 -1.65 11.31 4.76
C ALA A 109 -0.16 11.31 4.44
N VAL A 110 0.35 10.14 4.08
CA VAL A 110 1.76 9.94 3.75
C VAL A 110 1.88 9.47 2.30
N PRO A 111 2.86 9.99 1.53
CA PRO A 111 3.18 9.43 0.22
C PRO A 111 3.63 7.97 0.37
N GLN A 112 3.27 7.15 -0.59
CA GLN A 112 3.67 5.76 -0.69
C GLN A 112 4.16 5.43 -2.09
N TYR A 113 5.11 4.51 -2.17
CA TYR A 113 5.67 3.97 -3.40
C TYR A 113 5.57 2.45 -3.41
N ALA A 114 5.38 1.88 -4.60
CA ALA A 114 5.31 0.43 -4.76
C ALA A 114 6.71 -0.19 -4.87
N LEU A 115 6.87 -1.36 -4.27
CA LEU A 115 8.01 -2.26 -4.48
C LEU A 115 7.50 -3.51 -5.19
N SER A 116 7.88 -3.70 -6.45
CA SER A 116 7.54 -4.90 -7.21
C SER A 116 8.65 -5.96 -7.07
N VAL A 117 8.24 -7.22 -7.16
CA VAL A 117 9.16 -8.37 -7.12
C VAL A 117 8.83 -9.27 -8.32
N GLU A 118 9.84 -9.59 -9.11
CA GLU A 118 9.77 -10.55 -10.22
C GLU A 118 10.77 -11.69 -10.02
N GLY A 119 10.63 -12.76 -10.80
CA GLY A 119 11.52 -13.93 -10.77
C GLY A 119 11.19 -14.97 -9.70
N THR A 120 10.44 -14.60 -8.66
CA THR A 120 9.89 -15.54 -7.67
C THR A 120 8.47 -15.13 -7.25
N ASN A 121 7.65 -16.11 -6.89
CA ASN A 121 6.32 -15.91 -6.31
C ASN A 121 6.29 -16.11 -4.79
N ASP A 122 7.36 -16.65 -4.21
CA ASP A 122 7.48 -16.90 -2.77
C ASP A 122 8.48 -15.91 -2.18
N TYR A 123 7.94 -14.82 -1.64
CA TYR A 123 8.71 -13.74 -1.04
C TYR A 123 7.92 -13.07 0.09
N SER A 124 8.64 -12.37 0.95
CA SER A 124 8.07 -11.51 1.98
C SER A 124 8.86 -10.21 2.11
N PHE A 125 8.22 -9.17 2.62
CA PHE A 125 8.86 -7.88 2.87
C PHE A 125 9.15 -7.68 4.35
N LEU A 126 10.29 -7.07 4.64
CA LEU A 126 10.75 -6.68 5.97
C LEU A 126 11.02 -5.16 5.99
N PRO A 127 10.18 -4.34 6.65
CA PRO A 127 8.89 -4.68 7.24
C PRO A 127 7.83 -5.00 6.18
N SER A 128 6.69 -5.57 6.58
CA SER A 128 5.55 -5.76 5.67
C SER A 128 4.90 -4.43 5.29
N SER A 129 4.24 -4.39 4.14
CA SER A 129 3.51 -3.21 3.68
C SER A 129 2.42 -2.79 4.69
N PRO A 130 2.35 -1.51 5.08
CA PRO A 130 1.34 -1.03 6.04
C PRO A 130 -0.11 -1.20 5.53
N THR A 131 -0.29 -1.37 4.23
CA THR A 131 -1.59 -1.52 3.55
C THR A 131 -1.80 -2.92 2.97
N ASN A 132 -0.85 -3.84 3.19
CA ASN A 132 -0.87 -5.23 2.73
C ASN A 132 -1.04 -5.38 1.20
N ASP A 133 -0.42 -4.50 0.43
CA ASP A 133 -0.52 -4.49 -1.04
C ASP A 133 0.78 -4.04 -1.75
N ASN A 134 1.92 -4.21 -1.07
CA ASN A 134 3.28 -3.92 -1.58
C ASN A 134 3.58 -2.43 -1.81
N TRP A 135 2.78 -1.54 -1.21
CA TRP A 135 3.07 -0.11 -1.13
C TRP A 135 3.64 0.24 0.24
N PHE A 136 4.64 1.11 0.27
CA PHE A 136 5.38 1.46 1.48
C PHE A 136 5.46 2.97 1.62
N ASP A 137 5.46 3.45 2.86
CA ASP A 137 5.53 4.87 3.16
C ASP A 137 6.89 5.45 2.73
N SER A 138 6.87 6.68 2.20
CA SER A 138 8.05 7.39 1.75
C SER A 138 9.17 7.40 2.80
N GLY A 139 10.40 7.10 2.39
CA GLY A 139 11.58 7.00 3.25
C GLY A 139 11.73 5.68 4.01
N THR A 140 10.78 4.74 3.90
CA THR A 140 10.89 3.43 4.55
C THR A 140 12.00 2.60 3.91
N SER A 141 12.86 1.98 4.73
CA SER A 141 13.82 0.98 4.26
C SER A 141 13.19 -0.41 4.30
N VAL A 142 13.08 -1.07 3.14
CA VAL A 142 12.42 -2.38 2.97
C VAL A 142 13.42 -3.37 2.39
N SER A 143 13.46 -4.57 2.95
CA SER A 143 14.20 -5.71 2.38
C SER A 143 13.24 -6.77 1.87
N VAL A 144 13.62 -7.48 0.81
CA VAL A 144 12.86 -8.63 0.28
C VAL A 144 13.53 -9.90 0.74
N ASN A 145 12.77 -10.76 1.43
CA ASN A 145 13.22 -12.09 1.84
C ASN A 145 12.61 -13.16 0.94
N VAL A 146 13.45 -14.08 0.47
CA VAL A 146 13.09 -15.18 -0.43
C VAL A 146 13.71 -16.48 0.05
N GLN A 147 13.07 -17.62 -0.24
CA GLN A 147 13.76 -18.90 -0.13
C GLN A 147 14.72 -19.07 -1.31
N LYS A 148 15.96 -19.49 -1.05
CA LYS A 148 16.96 -19.70 -2.10
C LYS A 148 16.57 -20.88 -3.01
N THR A 149 15.85 -21.86 -2.49
CA THR A 149 15.41 -23.02 -3.27
C THR A 149 13.95 -23.35 -3.05
N THR A 150 13.23 -23.64 -4.13
CA THR A 150 11.84 -24.08 -4.11
C THR A 150 11.70 -25.39 -4.89
N GLU A 151 11.25 -26.46 -4.23
CA GLU A 151 10.94 -27.71 -4.94
C GLU A 151 9.69 -27.54 -5.79
N ILE A 152 9.83 -27.81 -7.09
CA ILE A 152 8.72 -27.79 -8.05
C ILE A 152 8.11 -29.19 -8.15
N GLU A 153 8.98 -30.19 -8.27
CA GLU A 153 8.62 -31.60 -8.21
C GLU A 153 9.44 -32.28 -7.12
N PRO A 154 8.79 -32.85 -6.09
CA PRO A 154 9.50 -33.46 -4.97
C PRO A 154 10.55 -34.48 -5.41
N ASN A 155 11.78 -34.31 -4.93
CA ASN A 155 12.94 -35.14 -5.29
C ASN A 155 13.23 -35.29 -6.79
N LYS A 156 12.81 -34.33 -7.62
CA LYS A 156 13.03 -34.35 -9.08
C LYS A 156 13.50 -33.03 -9.65
N VAL A 157 12.78 -31.95 -9.37
CA VAL A 157 13.04 -30.63 -9.94
C VAL A 157 12.90 -29.57 -8.84
N ARG A 158 13.90 -28.72 -8.71
CA ARG A 158 13.83 -27.52 -7.88
C ARG A 158 14.27 -26.30 -8.69
N GLN A 159 13.79 -25.14 -8.27
CA GLN A 159 14.29 -23.85 -8.74
C GLN A 159 15.23 -23.30 -7.66
N GLU A 160 16.35 -22.74 -8.08
CA GLU A 160 17.30 -22.05 -7.22
C GLU A 160 17.40 -20.59 -7.64
N ILE A 161 17.43 -19.67 -6.67
CA ILE A 161 17.68 -18.25 -6.89
C ILE A 161 19.20 -18.04 -6.87
N THR A 162 19.77 -17.62 -7.99
CA THR A 162 21.22 -17.48 -8.19
C THR A 162 21.70 -16.03 -8.09
N GLY A 163 20.79 -15.07 -8.22
CA GLY A 163 21.13 -13.66 -8.13
C GLY A 163 19.91 -12.76 -8.06
N TRP A 164 20.15 -11.46 -7.98
CA TRP A 164 19.10 -10.44 -7.97
C TRP A 164 19.59 -9.14 -8.61
N SER A 165 18.65 -8.26 -8.95
CA SER A 165 18.93 -6.89 -9.38
C SER A 165 17.88 -5.93 -8.83
N LEU A 166 18.25 -4.66 -8.74
CA LEU A 166 17.37 -3.56 -8.38
C LEU A 166 17.22 -2.65 -9.61
N ASP A 167 15.99 -2.35 -9.97
CA ASP A 167 15.61 -1.46 -11.09
C ASP A 167 16.29 -1.82 -12.42
N LYS A 168 16.51 -3.13 -12.63
CA LYS A 168 17.18 -3.67 -13.83
C LYS A 168 18.58 -3.11 -14.07
N ALA A 169 19.24 -2.64 -13.01
CA ALA A 169 20.55 -2.00 -13.11
C ALA A 169 21.69 -3.02 -13.29
N GLU A 170 22.07 -3.72 -12.22
CA GLU A 170 23.18 -4.68 -12.20
C GLU A 170 22.71 -6.02 -11.60
N PHE A 171 23.24 -7.12 -12.15
CA PHE A 171 23.10 -8.45 -11.57
C PHE A 171 24.09 -8.62 -10.42
N TRP A 172 23.58 -8.96 -9.24
CA TRP A 172 24.37 -9.38 -8.09
C TRP A 172 24.15 -10.86 -7.82
N GLU A 173 25.24 -11.62 -7.86
CA GLU A 173 25.26 -13.02 -7.48
C GLU A 173 24.90 -13.19 -6.01
N ILE A 174 24.07 -14.18 -5.69
CA ILE A 174 23.79 -14.58 -4.31
C ILE A 174 24.76 -15.68 -3.95
N GLU A 175 25.65 -15.39 -3.01
CA GLU A 175 26.62 -16.38 -2.54
C GLU A 175 25.94 -17.60 -1.90
N ASP A 176 26.50 -18.78 -2.16
CA ASP A 176 26.19 -19.98 -1.39
C ASP A 176 26.93 -19.93 -0.04
N ASP A 177 26.22 -19.44 0.96
CA ASP A 177 26.64 -19.38 2.36
C ASP A 177 26.06 -20.54 3.20
N GLY A 178 25.43 -21.53 2.54
CA GLY A 178 24.73 -22.64 3.20
C GLY A 178 23.41 -22.26 3.87
N SER A 179 22.92 -21.01 3.74
CA SER A 179 21.59 -20.61 4.20
C SER A 179 20.50 -21.06 3.24
N THR A 180 19.27 -21.19 3.73
CA THR A 180 18.11 -21.58 2.91
C THR A 180 17.35 -20.39 2.34
N SER A 181 17.68 -19.17 2.76
CA SER A 181 16.98 -17.94 2.37
C SER A 181 17.96 -16.81 2.10
N PHE A 182 17.53 -15.86 1.29
CA PHE A 182 18.27 -14.65 1.00
C PHE A 182 17.41 -13.44 1.37
N THR A 183 18.05 -12.40 1.90
CA THR A 183 17.42 -11.11 2.18
C THR A 183 18.23 -10.04 1.47
N THR A 184 17.57 -9.24 0.63
CA THR A 184 18.23 -8.12 -0.06
C THR A 184 18.78 -7.12 0.97
N PRO A 185 19.81 -6.33 0.63
CA PRO A 185 20.09 -5.08 1.32
C PRO A 185 18.82 -4.20 1.41
N PRO A 186 18.71 -3.32 2.43
CA PRO A 186 17.56 -2.43 2.54
C PRO A 186 17.47 -1.46 1.36
N ILE A 187 16.29 -1.39 0.76
CA ILE A 187 15.92 -0.49 -0.34
C ILE A 187 15.11 0.66 0.26
N VAL A 188 15.50 1.90 0.02
CA VAL A 188 14.79 3.07 0.55
C VAL A 188 13.69 3.50 -0.41
N LEU A 189 12.44 3.45 0.04
CA LEU A 189 11.27 3.74 -0.79
C LEU A 189 10.98 5.23 -0.85
N ASN A 190 11.67 5.94 -1.75
CA ASN A 190 11.35 7.34 -2.13
C ASN A 190 10.79 7.46 -3.55
N GLU A 191 10.76 6.35 -4.28
CA GLU A 191 10.21 6.19 -5.61
C GLU A 191 9.82 4.72 -5.81
N TYR A 192 9.23 4.42 -6.97
CA TYR A 192 8.98 3.04 -7.35
C TYR A 192 10.28 2.28 -7.54
N HIS A 193 10.32 1.05 -7.03
CA HIS A 193 11.42 0.13 -7.25
C HIS A 193 10.95 -1.23 -7.72
N GLN A 194 11.80 -1.92 -8.47
CA GLN A 194 11.61 -3.29 -8.93
C GLN A 194 12.79 -4.16 -8.49
N VAL A 195 12.51 -5.25 -7.78
CA VAL A 195 13.48 -6.30 -7.47
C VAL A 195 13.25 -7.48 -8.39
N ASP A 196 14.26 -7.81 -9.19
CA ASP A 196 14.22 -8.96 -10.09
C ASP A 196 15.12 -10.05 -9.53
N PHE A 197 14.56 -11.22 -9.21
CA PHE A 197 15.34 -12.40 -8.84
C PHE A 197 15.65 -13.27 -10.07
N PHE A 198 16.88 -13.73 -10.18
CA PHE A 198 17.33 -14.63 -11.24
C PHE A 198 17.30 -16.05 -10.73
N THR A 199 16.79 -16.97 -11.55
CA THR A 199 16.58 -18.35 -11.13
C THR A 199 17.09 -19.35 -12.15
N GLU A 200 17.57 -20.49 -11.65
CA GLU A 200 17.94 -21.65 -12.46
C GLU A 200 17.15 -22.88 -12.03
N TYR A 201 16.91 -23.79 -12.98
CA TYR A 201 16.30 -25.08 -12.69
C TYR A 201 17.39 -26.10 -12.40
N GLN A 202 17.20 -26.85 -11.33
CA GLN A 202 18.06 -27.98 -10.98
C GLN A 202 17.27 -29.28 -10.97
N TYR A 203 17.91 -30.34 -11.40
CA TYR A 203 17.35 -31.67 -11.54
C TYR A 203 18.04 -32.63 -10.57
N LYS A 204 17.25 -33.49 -9.91
CA LYS A 204 17.77 -34.52 -9.02
C LYS A 204 18.29 -35.67 -9.86
N LEU A 205 19.61 -35.86 -9.85
CA LEU A 205 20.26 -37.04 -10.41
C LEU A 205 20.40 -38.10 -9.32
N ASN A 206 19.88 -39.30 -9.58
CA ASN A 206 20.12 -40.50 -8.78
C ASN A 206 20.90 -41.51 -9.62
N VAL A 207 22.06 -41.93 -9.12
CA VAL A 207 22.85 -43.00 -9.74
C VAL A 207 22.46 -44.31 -9.08
N ILE A 208 21.98 -45.26 -9.88
CA ILE A 208 21.50 -46.57 -9.42
C ILE A 208 22.48 -47.65 -9.91
N SER A 209 22.91 -48.54 -9.02
CA SER A 209 23.74 -49.70 -9.36
C SER A 209 22.95 -50.76 -10.13
N ASP A 210 23.66 -51.72 -10.73
CA ASP A 210 23.05 -52.89 -11.37
C ASP A 210 22.22 -53.75 -10.40
N SER A 211 22.44 -53.61 -9.08
CA SER A 211 21.64 -54.25 -8.02
C SER A 211 20.39 -53.46 -7.63
N GLY A 212 20.14 -52.28 -8.22
CA GLY A 212 18.99 -51.42 -7.94
C GLY A 212 19.16 -50.49 -6.74
N GLU A 213 20.35 -50.40 -6.15
CA GLU A 213 20.62 -49.52 -5.00
C GLU A 213 21.14 -48.15 -5.46
N THR A 214 20.70 -47.07 -4.80
CA THR A 214 21.23 -45.73 -5.08
C THR A 214 22.66 -45.59 -4.55
N THR A 215 23.62 -45.37 -5.44
CA THR A 215 25.05 -45.24 -5.11
C THR A 215 25.52 -43.79 -5.03
N GLY A 216 24.68 -42.83 -5.48
CA GLY A 216 24.91 -41.40 -5.34
C GLY A 216 23.66 -40.59 -5.68
N SER A 217 23.50 -39.42 -5.05
CA SER A 217 22.42 -38.49 -5.38
C SER A 217 22.89 -37.04 -5.29
N GLY A 218 22.44 -36.18 -6.21
CA GLY A 218 22.84 -34.76 -6.26
C GLY A 218 21.87 -33.91 -7.07
N TRP A 219 21.93 -32.61 -6.90
CA TRP A 219 21.22 -31.62 -7.71
C TRP A 219 22.19 -31.04 -8.73
N TYR A 220 21.76 -30.89 -9.98
CA TYR A 220 22.56 -30.41 -11.13
C TYR A 220 21.73 -29.49 -12.02
#